data_AF-A0AAD2JH20-F1
#
_entry.id   AF-A0AAD2JH20-F1
#
_cell.length_a   1.000
_cell.length_b   1.000
_cell.length_c   1.000
_cell.angle_alpha   90.00
_cell.angle_beta   90.00
_cell.angle_gamma   90.00
#
_symmetry.space_group_name_H-M   'P 1'
#
loop_
_entity.id
_entity.type
_entity.pdbx_description
1 polymer ?
#
loop_
_entity_poly.entity_id
_entity_poly.type
_entity_poly.pdbx_seq_one_letter_code
_entity_poly.pdbx_strand_id
1 'polypeptide(L)'
;MAKLSFVVLSTVVAACAAFTTPVAQTRSTVMPTKEASFALNMAEDTYWEGEYPPSKVLGPLMSKMPSGMLGIISLVLLGITISSCASSGALMQEPGAMANGSWVKPEYVLGSFMGPLAWGTHVAAWIQRKNGM
;
A
#
# COMPACT_ATOMS: atom_id res chain seq x y z
N MET A 1 23.65 -18.12 4.89
CA MET A 1 23.66 -16.65 5.10
C MET A 1 23.61 -15.86 3.79
N ALA A 2 24.47 -16.11 2.80
CA ALA A 2 24.48 -15.37 1.52
C ALA A 2 23.13 -15.32 0.76
N LYS A 3 22.34 -16.41 0.79
CA LYS A 3 21.04 -16.47 0.09
C LYS A 3 19.96 -15.57 0.72
N LEU A 4 19.92 -15.49 2.06
CA LEU A 4 19.01 -14.62 2.81
C LEU A 4 19.41 -13.15 2.64
N SER A 5 20.70 -12.85 2.67
CA SER A 5 21.23 -11.50 2.39
C SER A 5 20.87 -11.02 0.98
N PHE A 6 20.92 -11.92 -0.01
CA PHE A 6 20.56 -11.58 -1.39
C PHE A 6 19.06 -11.25 -1.55
N VAL A 7 18.18 -12.00 -0.88
CA VAL A 7 16.72 -11.76 -0.88
C VAL A 7 16.37 -10.45 -0.16
N VAL A 8 17.00 -10.18 0.98
CA VAL A 8 16.79 -8.92 1.70
C VAL A 8 17.28 -7.74 0.86
N LEU A 9 18.47 -7.85 0.27
CA LEU A 9 19.05 -6.79 -0.55
C LEU A 9 18.22 -6.56 -1.83
N SER A 10 17.73 -7.61 -2.48
CA SER A 10 16.89 -7.47 -3.68
C SER A 10 15.53 -6.84 -3.35
N THR A 11 14.94 -7.17 -2.20
CA THR A 11 13.68 -6.56 -1.73
C THR A 11 13.87 -5.07 -1.44
N VAL A 12 14.98 -4.71 -0.80
CA VAL A 12 15.32 -3.30 -0.53
C VAL A 12 15.58 -2.55 -1.84
N VAL A 13 16.33 -3.11 -2.78
CA VAL A 13 16.61 -2.47 -4.08
C VAL A 13 15.34 -2.31 -4.92
N ALA A 14 14.46 -3.31 -4.94
CA ALA A 14 13.17 -3.24 -5.63
C ALA A 14 12.25 -2.17 -5.00
N ALA A 15 12.22 -2.09 -3.67
CA ALA A 15 11.49 -1.03 -2.97
C ALA A 15 12.05 0.35 -3.34
N CYS A 16 13.38 0.52 -3.35
CA CYS A 16 14.03 1.79 -3.70
C CYS A 16 13.83 2.21 -5.16
N ALA A 17 13.75 1.26 -6.11
CA ALA A 17 13.48 1.57 -7.51
C ALA A 17 12.08 2.16 -7.73
N ALA A 18 11.12 1.86 -6.85
CA ALA A 18 9.81 2.52 -6.84
C ALA A 18 9.85 3.97 -6.33
N PHE A 19 10.99 4.48 -5.85
CA PHE A 19 11.18 5.84 -5.32
C PHE A 19 12.19 6.70 -6.09
N THR A 20 12.89 6.18 -7.10
CA THR A 20 13.82 6.98 -7.92
C THR A 20 13.10 7.70 -9.06
N THR A 21 13.25 9.02 -9.14
CA THR A 21 12.56 9.97 -10.03
C THR A 21 13.40 10.39 -11.23
N PRO A 22 12.81 10.53 -12.43
CA PRO A 22 13.04 11.72 -13.24
C PRO A 22 12.00 12.79 -12.86
N VAL A 23 12.47 13.96 -12.44
CA VAL A 23 11.64 15.13 -12.16
C VAL A 23 11.18 15.70 -13.51
N ALA A 24 9.92 15.47 -13.87
CA ALA A 24 9.25 16.19 -14.95
C ALA A 24 8.04 16.90 -14.34
N GLN A 25 8.23 18.18 -14.02
CA GLN A 25 7.25 19.03 -13.37
C GLN A 25 6.45 19.77 -14.45
N THR A 26 5.30 19.25 -14.85
CA THR A 26 4.33 19.99 -15.69
C THR A 26 3.11 20.37 -14.86
N ARG A 27 3.07 21.65 -14.45
CA ARG A 27 1.97 22.25 -13.71
C ARG A 27 0.93 22.76 -14.71
N SER A 28 -0.29 22.25 -14.69
CA SER A 28 -1.43 22.85 -15.40
C SER A 28 -2.43 23.38 -14.37
N THR A 29 -2.65 24.70 -14.38
CA THR A 29 -3.62 25.39 -13.52
C THR A 29 -4.94 25.54 -14.26
N VAL A 30 -6.01 24.92 -13.74
CA VAL A 30 -7.39 25.19 -14.14
C VAL A 30 -8.17 25.62 -12.89
N MET A 31 -8.84 26.77 -12.95
CA MET A 31 -9.65 27.36 -11.87
C MET A 31 -11.01 26.65 -11.73
N PRO A 32 -11.58 26.48 -10.51
CA PRO A 32 -12.92 25.95 -10.36
C PRO A 32 -13.98 27.06 -10.26
N THR A 33 -15.01 26.98 -11.11
CA THR A 33 -16.28 27.71 -10.96
C THR A 33 -17.11 27.04 -9.86
N LYS A 34 -17.67 27.83 -8.95
CA LYS A 34 -18.34 27.35 -7.74
C LYS A 34 -19.86 27.33 -7.95
N GLU A 35 -20.44 26.15 -8.14
CA GLU A 35 -21.89 25.95 -8.05
C GLU A 35 -22.21 25.11 -6.81
N ALA A 36 -23.08 25.65 -5.95
CA ALA A 36 -23.59 24.96 -4.77
C ALA A 36 -24.85 24.18 -5.16
N SER A 37 -24.77 22.86 -5.14
CA SER A 37 -25.93 21.98 -5.31
C SER A 37 -25.97 20.95 -4.19
N PHE A 38 -27.18 20.78 -3.65
CA PHE A 38 -27.51 19.88 -2.55
C PHE A 38 -27.34 18.43 -3.02
N ALA A 39 -26.20 17.81 -2.73
CA ALA A 39 -25.81 16.50 -3.27
C ALA A 39 -26.35 15.34 -2.41
N LEU A 40 -27.39 14.67 -2.92
CA LEU A 40 -27.62 13.26 -2.66
C LEU A 40 -26.36 12.52 -3.19
N ASN A 41 -25.72 11.65 -2.39
CA ASN A 41 -24.47 10.93 -2.70
C ASN A 41 -24.58 10.12 -4.01
N MET A 42 -24.52 10.80 -5.16
CA MET A 42 -24.12 10.22 -6.42
C MET A 42 -22.67 9.79 -6.19
N ALA A 43 -22.38 8.51 -6.40
CA ALA A 43 -21.01 8.04 -6.47
C ALA A 43 -20.25 9.01 -7.39
N GLU A 44 -19.27 9.72 -6.83
CA GLU A 44 -18.49 10.70 -7.59
C GLU A 44 -17.95 9.99 -8.83
N ASP A 45 -18.07 10.60 -10.01
CA ASP A 45 -17.63 9.95 -11.24
C ASP A 45 -16.12 9.65 -11.14
N THR A 46 -15.81 8.36 -11.07
CA THR A 46 -14.44 7.83 -10.98
C THR A 46 -13.88 7.46 -12.33
N TYR A 47 -14.58 7.70 -13.44
CA TYR A 47 -14.01 7.46 -14.76
C TYR A 47 -12.75 8.33 -14.98
N TRP A 48 -11.72 7.75 -15.62
CA TRP A 48 -10.52 8.48 -16.00
C TRP A 48 -10.02 8.03 -17.37
N GLU A 49 -9.32 8.95 -18.03
CA GLU A 49 -8.61 8.73 -19.29
C GLU A 49 -7.11 8.96 -19.06
N GLY A 50 -6.27 8.30 -19.85
CA GLY A 50 -4.80 8.45 -19.78
C GLY A 50 -4.08 7.37 -18.96
N GLU A 51 -2.82 7.63 -18.59
CA GLU A 51 -1.90 6.62 -18.02
C GLU A 51 -2.15 6.33 -16.52
N TYR A 52 -2.68 7.30 -15.76
CA TYR A 52 -2.87 7.16 -14.32
C TYR A 52 -4.19 7.82 -13.86
N PRO A 53 -4.86 7.26 -12.83
CA PRO A 53 -6.10 7.81 -12.32
C PRO A 53 -5.87 9.08 -11.48
N PRO A 54 -6.88 9.96 -11.37
CA PRO A 54 -6.83 11.11 -10.47
C PRO A 54 -6.91 10.67 -9.00
N SER A 55 -6.32 11.44 -8.07
CA SER A 55 -6.26 11.10 -6.64
C SER A 55 -7.61 10.84 -5.96
N LYS A 56 -8.74 11.33 -6.51
CA LYS A 56 -10.09 11.10 -5.97
C LYS A 56 -10.49 9.61 -5.92
N VAL A 57 -9.93 8.75 -6.77
CA VAL A 57 -10.21 7.30 -6.74
C VAL A 57 -9.69 6.63 -5.45
N LEU A 58 -8.77 7.29 -4.74
CA LEU A 58 -8.23 6.81 -3.46
C LEU A 58 -9.17 7.09 -2.28
N GLY A 59 -10.31 7.72 -2.53
CA GLY A 59 -11.27 8.11 -1.50
C GLY A 59 -10.82 9.34 -0.70
N PRO A 60 -11.61 9.77 0.28
CA PRO A 60 -11.46 11.08 0.92
C PRO A 60 -10.20 11.24 1.77
N LEU A 61 -9.62 10.13 2.24
CA LEU A 61 -8.47 10.12 3.13
C LEU A 61 -7.14 10.02 2.36
N MET A 62 -6.95 8.95 1.60
CA MET A 62 -5.68 8.69 0.90
C MET A 62 -5.43 9.69 -0.24
N SER A 63 -6.47 10.31 -0.81
CA SER A 63 -6.35 11.39 -1.81
C SER A 63 -5.61 12.63 -1.29
N LYS A 64 -5.51 12.82 0.03
CA LYS A 64 -4.83 13.96 0.66
C LYS A 64 -3.45 13.60 1.22
N MET A 65 -3.06 12.32 1.17
CA MET A 65 -1.81 11.83 1.72
C MET A 65 -0.68 11.94 0.69
N PRO A 66 0.51 12.43 1.07
CA PRO A 66 1.65 12.47 0.15
C PRO A 66 2.16 11.06 -0.19
N SER A 67 2.70 10.90 -1.39
CA SER A 67 3.13 9.59 -1.91
C SER A 67 4.18 8.90 -1.02
N GLY A 68 5.15 9.66 -0.50
CA GLY A 68 6.19 9.14 0.37
C GLY A 68 5.64 8.54 1.67
N MET A 69 4.62 9.15 2.27
CA MET A 69 4.01 8.64 3.50
C MET A 69 3.27 7.33 3.24
N LEU A 70 2.49 7.25 2.16
CA LEU A 70 1.79 6.01 1.76
C LEU A 70 2.79 4.89 1.44
N GLY A 71 3.92 5.22 0.81
CA GLY A 71 4.99 4.26 0.53
C GLY A 71 5.63 3.68 1.79
N ILE A 72 5.92 4.51 2.79
CA ILE A 72 6.45 4.05 4.09
C ILE A 72 5.44 3.17 4.81
N ILE A 73 4.16 3.58 4.85
CA ILE A 73 3.08 2.79 5.45
C ILE A 73 3.00 1.41 4.79
N SER A 74 3.06 1.35 3.46
CA SER A 74 3.06 0.10 2.71
C SER A 74 4.18 -0.86 3.14
N LEU A 75 5.40 -0.34 3.29
CA LEU A 75 6.54 -1.16 3.72
C LEU A 75 6.40 -1.67 5.16
N VAL A 76 5.87 -0.85 6.07
CA VAL A 76 5.59 -1.28 7.44
C VAL A 76 4.55 -2.40 7.47
N LEU A 77 3.44 -2.23 6.73
CA LEU A 77 2.39 -3.23 6.62
C LEU A 77 2.89 -4.55 6.00
N LEU A 78 3.75 -4.45 4.97
CA LEU A 78 4.39 -5.61 4.37
C LEU A 78 5.30 -6.32 5.38
N GLY A 79 6.09 -5.57 6.15
CA GLY A 79 6.96 -6.12 7.20
C GLY A 79 6.18 -6.88 8.27
N ILE A 80 5.05 -6.32 8.73
CA ILE A 80 4.14 -6.98 9.67
C ILE A 80 3.60 -8.29 9.06
N THR A 81 3.16 -8.25 7.80
CA THR A 81 2.63 -9.43 7.11
C THR A 81 3.67 -10.55 7.02
N ILE A 82 4.89 -10.22 6.61
CA ILE A 82 6.00 -11.19 6.51
C ILE A 82 6.31 -11.78 7.88
N SER A 83 6.43 -10.93 8.91
CA SER A 83 6.71 -11.38 10.28
C SER A 83 5.62 -12.33 10.79
N SER A 84 4.35 -11.96 10.63
CA SER A 84 3.23 -12.78 11.09
C SER A 84 3.14 -14.12 10.37
N CYS A 85 3.32 -14.15 9.05
CA CYS A 85 3.35 -15.40 8.29
C CYS A 85 4.53 -16.29 8.68
N ALA A 86 5.72 -15.71 8.88
CA ALA A 86 6.91 -16.45 9.29
C ALA A 86 6.75 -17.04 10.72
N SER A 87 6.27 -16.24 11.67
CA SER A 87 6.02 -16.69 13.05
C SER A 87 4.94 -17.75 13.11
N SER A 88 3.85 -17.60 12.35
CA SER A 88 2.82 -18.62 12.23
C SER A 88 3.37 -19.92 11.63
N GLY A 89 4.22 -19.81 10.61
CA GLY A 89 4.89 -20.96 9.99
C GLY A 89 5.82 -21.70 10.96
N ALA A 90 6.51 -20.99 11.85
CA ALA A 90 7.32 -21.60 12.91
C ALA A 90 6.45 -22.36 13.93
N LEU A 91 5.32 -21.79 14.36
CA LEU A 91 4.38 -22.46 15.28
C LEU A 91 3.78 -23.74 14.69
N MET A 92 3.56 -23.78 13.37
CA MET A 92 3.10 -25.00 12.70
C MET A 92 4.11 -26.15 12.81
N GLN A 93 5.39 -25.87 13.06
CA GLN A 93 6.43 -26.89 13.24
C GLN A 93 6.52 -27.41 14.67
N GLU A 94 5.83 -26.79 15.64
CA GLU A 94 5.86 -27.25 17.02
C GLU A 94 5.09 -28.58 17.19
N PRO A 95 5.63 -29.53 17.98
CA PRO A 95 4.98 -30.82 18.19
C PRO A 95 3.55 -30.68 18.73
N GLY A 96 2.58 -31.23 18.01
CA GLY A 96 1.17 -31.21 18.41
C GLY A 96 0.43 -29.91 18.11
N ALA A 97 1.11 -28.84 17.66
CA ALA A 97 0.47 -27.54 17.43
C ALA A 97 -0.53 -27.58 16.28
N MET A 98 -0.21 -28.30 15.20
CA MET A 98 -1.13 -28.52 14.07
C MET A 98 -2.35 -29.38 14.45
N ALA A 99 -2.18 -30.33 15.37
CA ALA A 99 -3.24 -31.27 15.74
C ALA A 99 -4.34 -30.62 16.58
N ASN A 100 -3.99 -29.64 17.43
CA ASN A 100 -4.93 -28.94 18.30
C ASN A 100 -5.24 -27.51 17.82
N GLY A 101 -4.64 -27.05 16.71
CA GLY A 101 -4.83 -25.70 16.17
C GLY A 101 -4.19 -24.59 16.99
N SER A 102 -3.35 -24.91 17.99
CA SER A 102 -2.72 -23.91 18.87
C SER A 102 -1.73 -22.98 18.17
N TRP A 103 -1.32 -23.31 16.95
CA TRP A 103 -0.50 -22.47 16.07
C TRP A 103 -1.24 -21.21 15.56
N VAL A 104 -2.58 -21.23 15.55
CA VAL A 104 -3.39 -20.09 15.13
C VAL A 104 -3.41 -19.06 16.24
N LYS A 105 -2.69 -17.94 16.02
CA LYS A 105 -2.67 -16.80 16.94
C LYS A 105 -3.41 -15.62 16.31
N PRO A 106 -4.38 -14.98 17.01
CA PRO A 106 -5.13 -13.84 16.48
C PRO A 106 -4.25 -12.70 15.94
N GLU A 107 -3.13 -12.42 16.60
CA GLU A 107 -2.15 -11.41 16.19
C GLU A 107 -1.47 -11.75 14.86
N TYR A 108 -1.17 -13.03 14.60
CA TYR A 108 -0.59 -13.46 13.33
C TYR A 108 -1.63 -13.48 12.22
N VAL A 109 -2.88 -13.83 12.55
CA VAL A 109 -4.01 -13.70 11.61
C VAL A 109 -4.21 -12.23 11.23
N LEU A 110 -4.30 -11.33 12.20
CA LEU A 110 -4.44 -9.89 11.96
C LEU A 110 -3.26 -9.33 11.14
N GLY A 111 -2.04 -9.72 11.49
CA GLY A 111 -0.87 -9.31 10.73
C GLY A 111 -0.87 -9.82 9.28
N SER A 112 -1.41 -11.02 9.02
CA SER A 112 -1.55 -11.54 7.65
C SER A 112 -2.53 -10.71 6.79
N PHE A 113 -3.56 -10.13 7.40
CA PHE A 113 -4.50 -9.21 6.72
C PHE A 113 -3.87 -7.87 6.36
N MET A 114 -2.69 -7.54 6.89
CA MET A 114 -1.98 -6.33 6.49
C MET A 114 -1.40 -6.45 5.07
N GLY A 115 -1.32 -7.65 4.48
CA GLY A 115 -0.75 -7.86 3.14
C GLY A 115 -1.54 -7.16 2.03
N PRO A 116 -2.85 -7.38 1.91
CA PRO A 116 -3.70 -6.62 1.00
C PRO A 116 -3.66 -5.11 1.24
N LEU A 117 -3.52 -4.66 2.49
CA LEU A 117 -3.39 -3.24 2.82
C LEU A 117 -2.03 -2.67 2.40
N ALA A 118 -0.95 -3.44 2.52
CA ALA A 118 0.37 -3.08 2.03
C ALA A 118 0.36 -2.87 0.52
N TRP A 119 -0.31 -3.77 -0.22
CA TRP A 119 -0.50 -3.61 -1.66
C TRP A 119 -1.35 -2.38 -2.01
N GLY A 120 -2.50 -2.20 -1.34
CA GLY A 120 -3.37 -1.05 -1.58
C GLY A 120 -2.68 0.29 -1.33
N THR A 121 -1.92 0.40 -0.23
CA THR A 121 -1.15 1.61 0.09
C THR A 121 0.05 1.82 -0.83
N HIS A 122 0.67 0.74 -1.35
CA HIS A 122 1.70 0.84 -2.39
C HIS A 122 1.13 1.43 -3.69
N VAL A 123 -0.01 0.91 -4.15
CA VAL A 123 -0.69 1.41 -5.35
C VAL A 123 -1.12 2.86 -5.15
N ALA A 124 -1.65 3.20 -3.98
CA ALA A 124 -2.00 4.58 -3.64
C ALA A 124 -0.79 5.52 -3.66
N ALA A 125 0.37 5.08 -3.15
CA ALA A 125 1.61 5.85 -3.23
C ALA A 125 2.04 6.11 -4.68
N TRP A 126 1.91 5.11 -5.57
CA TRP A 126 2.18 5.28 -6.99
C TRP A 126 1.22 6.28 -7.66
N ILE A 127 -0.08 6.18 -7.38
CA ILE A 127 -1.09 7.12 -7.89
C ILE A 127 -0.76 8.55 -7.44
N GLN A 128 -0.47 8.75 -6.16
CA GLN A 128 -0.14 10.09 -5.64
C GLN A 128 1.14 10.64 -6.25
N ARG A 129 2.15 9.80 -6.44
CA ARG A 129 3.39 10.19 -7.10
C ARG A 129 3.15 10.68 -8.53
N LYS A 130 2.30 9.99 -9.29
CA LYS A 130 1.93 10.38 -10.66
C LYS A 130 1.13 11.69 -10.69
N ASN A 131 0.32 11.94 -9.68
CA ASN A 131 -0.44 13.18 -9.50
C ASN A 131 0.40 14.35 -8.89
N GLY A 132 1.71 14.16 -8.66
CA GLY A 132 2.59 15.21 -8.13
C GLY A 132 2.45 15.48 -6.62
N MET A 133 1.97 14.48 -5.87
CA MET A 133 1.78 14.50 -4.41
C MET A 133 2.79 13.62 -3.67
#